data_AF-K7EIL0-F1
#
_entry.id   AF-K7EIL0-F1
#
_cell.length_a   1.000
_cell.length_b   1.000
_cell.length_c   1.000
_cell.angle_alpha   90.00
_cell.angle_beta   90.00
_cell.angle_gamma   90.00
#
_symmetry.space_group_name_H-M   'P 1'
#
loop_
_entity.id
_entity.type
_entity.pdbx_description
1 polymer ?
#
loop_
_entity_poly.entity_id
_entity_poly.type
_entity_poly.pdbx_seq_one_letter_code
_entity_poly.pdbx_strand_id
1 'polypeptide(L)'
;MCLRGCKRNVLMKRVKLGKARWLMPVIPALWEAKEPMMLPKPGTYYLPWEVSAGQVPDGSTLRTFGRLCLYDMIQSRVTLMAQHGSDQHQVLVCTKLVEPF
;
A
#
# COMPACT_ATOMS: atom_id res chain seq x y z
N MET A 1 17.51 -52.77 22.95
CA MET A 1 16.41 -53.52 23.62
C MET A 1 15.16 -52.66 23.61
N CYS A 2 14.05 -53.21 23.12
CA CYS A 2 12.77 -52.54 22.93
C CYS A 2 11.92 -52.45 24.22
N LEU A 3 11.19 -51.33 24.33
CA LEU A 3 9.79 -51.16 24.77
C LEU A 3 9.39 -51.29 26.25
N ARG A 4 8.60 -50.28 26.69
CA ARG A 4 7.28 -50.34 27.38
C ARG A 4 6.81 -48.90 27.66
N GLY A 5 5.60 -48.40 27.39
CA GLY A 5 4.31 -48.92 26.89
C GLY A 5 3.51 -47.75 26.25
N CYS A 6 2.56 -47.95 25.32
CA CYS A 6 1.17 -48.41 25.50
C CYS A 6 0.41 -47.50 26.51
N LYS A 7 -0.70 -46.78 26.23
CA LYS A 7 -1.68 -46.64 25.13
C LYS A 7 -2.61 -45.46 25.50
N ARG A 8 -3.20 -44.76 24.51
CA ARG A 8 -4.60 -44.27 24.38
C ARG A 8 -4.63 -43.00 23.49
N ASN A 9 -4.95 -43.14 22.20
CA ASN A 9 -6.28 -43.02 21.59
C ASN A 9 -6.91 -41.63 21.73
N VAL A 10 -6.66 -40.77 20.72
CA VAL A 10 -7.64 -39.78 20.28
C VAL A 10 -7.79 -39.92 18.76
N LEU A 11 -9.01 -40.25 18.38
CA LEU A 11 -9.50 -40.46 17.03
C LEU A 11 -9.53 -39.13 16.27
N MET A 12 -8.57 -38.88 15.38
CA MET A 12 -8.67 -37.79 14.41
C MET A 12 -8.92 -38.38 13.02
N LYS A 13 -10.14 -38.16 12.54
CA LYS A 13 -10.69 -38.62 11.28
C LYS A 13 -9.84 -38.11 10.11
N ARG A 14 -9.48 -39.04 9.23
CA ARG A 14 -8.67 -38.83 8.02
C ARG A 14 -9.43 -37.93 7.04
N VAL A 15 -9.11 -36.63 7.00
CA VAL A 15 -9.56 -35.73 5.93
C VAL A 15 -8.85 -36.17 4.64
N LYS A 16 -9.61 -36.77 3.72
CA LYS A 16 -9.09 -37.12 2.38
C LYS A 16 -8.80 -35.81 1.65
N LEU A 17 -7.52 -35.45 1.56
CA LEU A 17 -7.05 -34.30 0.79
C LEU A 17 -7.25 -34.60 -0.71
N GLY A 18 -8.44 -34.27 -1.22
CA GLY A 18 -8.77 -34.38 -2.64
C GLY A 18 -7.93 -33.38 -3.43
N LYS A 19 -7.15 -33.89 -4.40
CA LYS A 19 -6.28 -33.11 -5.28
C LYS A 19 -7.16 -32.23 -6.20
N ALA A 20 -7.37 -30.96 -5.83
CA ALA A 20 -8.04 -30.00 -6.71
C ALA A 20 -7.09 -29.61 -7.84
N ARG A 21 -7.42 -30.04 -9.04
CA ARG A 21 -6.69 -29.76 -10.28
C ARG A 21 -7.06 -28.35 -10.72
N TRP A 22 -6.19 -27.38 -10.44
CA TRP A 22 -6.35 -25.99 -10.88
C TRP A 22 -6.30 -25.94 -12.40
N LEU A 23 -7.46 -25.79 -13.04
CA LEU A 23 -7.59 -25.52 -14.46
C LEU A 23 -7.20 -24.04 -14.71
N MET A 24 -6.42 -23.83 -15.77
CA MET A 24 -5.68 -22.63 -16.18
C MET A 24 -6.43 -21.28 -15.98
N PRO A 25 -5.70 -20.18 -15.67
CA PRO A 25 -6.29 -18.85 -15.77
C PRO A 25 -6.50 -18.50 -17.24
N VAL A 26 -7.75 -18.20 -17.59
CA VAL A 26 -8.08 -17.47 -18.83
C VAL A 26 -7.35 -16.13 -18.75
N ILE A 27 -6.39 -15.91 -19.64
CA ILE A 27 -5.68 -14.63 -19.78
C ILE A 27 -6.72 -13.60 -20.24
N PRO A 28 -7.05 -12.54 -19.46
CA PRO A 28 -7.84 -11.44 -19.98
C PRO A 28 -6.89 -10.52 -20.74
N ALA A 29 -6.49 -10.93 -21.95
CA ALA A 29 -5.68 -10.12 -22.87
C ALA A 29 -6.52 -9.09 -23.67
N LEU A 30 -7.71 -8.71 -23.19
CA LEU A 30 -8.64 -7.88 -23.94
C LEU A 30 -9.41 -6.87 -23.07
N TRP A 31 -8.72 -6.24 -22.13
CA TRP A 31 -9.27 -5.09 -21.39
C TRP A 31 -8.38 -3.85 -21.51
N GLU A 32 -7.58 -3.76 -22.57
CA GLU A 32 -7.01 -2.50 -23.02
C GLU A 32 -8.16 -1.59 -23.49
N ALA A 33 -8.88 -1.06 -22.50
CA ALA A 33 -9.92 -0.09 -22.64
C ALA A 33 -9.28 1.15 -23.26
N LYS A 34 -9.71 1.36 -24.49
CA LYS A 34 -9.42 2.40 -25.46
C LYS A 34 -9.53 3.86 -24.99
N GLU A 35 -9.52 4.19 -23.70
CA GLU A 35 -9.70 5.59 -23.29
C GLU A 35 -8.80 6.00 -22.11
N PRO A 36 -7.46 6.15 -22.30
CA PRO A 36 -6.58 6.74 -21.29
C PRO A 36 -6.77 8.26 -21.14
N MET A 37 -7.64 8.90 -21.93
CA MET A 37 -7.66 10.37 -22.08
C MET A 37 -8.50 11.14 -21.06
N MET A 38 -9.35 10.46 -20.27
CA MET A 38 -10.23 11.11 -19.27
C MET A 38 -9.81 10.87 -17.82
N LEU A 39 -8.75 10.10 -17.58
CA LEU A 39 -8.28 9.78 -16.24
C LEU A 39 -7.16 10.74 -15.83
N PRO A 40 -7.07 11.11 -14.54
CA PRO A 40 -5.96 11.91 -14.05
C PRO A 40 -4.65 11.17 -14.29
N LYS A 41 -3.56 11.93 -14.45
CA LYS A 41 -2.21 11.35 -14.54
C LYS A 41 -1.99 10.41 -13.36
N PRO A 42 -1.37 9.24 -13.58
CA PRO A 42 -1.09 8.32 -12.48
C PRO A 42 -0.25 9.01 -11.41
N GLY A 43 -0.59 8.78 -10.15
CA GLY A 43 0.19 9.30 -9.01
C GLY A 43 1.48 8.52 -8.85
N THR A 44 2.55 9.01 -9.48
CA THR A 44 3.90 8.44 -9.38
C THR A 44 4.41 8.57 -7.94
N TYR A 45 5.05 7.53 -7.43
CA TYR A 45 5.61 7.55 -6.09
C TYR A 45 6.92 8.35 -6.06
N TYR A 46 6.98 9.32 -5.15
CA TYR A 46 8.17 10.12 -4.87
C TYR A 46 8.49 10.13 -3.38
N LEU A 47 9.78 10.18 -3.09
CA LEU A 47 10.28 10.26 -1.73
C LEU A 47 10.04 11.68 -1.17
N PRO A 48 9.77 11.83 0.13
CA PRO A 48 9.42 13.15 0.70
C PRO A 48 10.53 14.20 0.54
N TRP A 49 11.79 13.77 0.54
CA TRP A 49 12.93 14.64 0.30
C TRP A 49 13.09 15.07 -1.17
N GLU A 50 12.68 14.25 -2.14
CA GLU A 50 12.66 14.63 -3.57
C GLU A 50 11.60 15.71 -3.81
N VAL A 51 10.43 15.56 -3.15
CA VAL A 51 9.36 16.56 -3.16
C VAL A 51 9.82 17.85 -2.48
N SER A 52 10.42 17.74 -1.29
CA SER A 52 10.91 18.90 -0.53
C SER A 52 12.08 19.63 -1.21
N ALA A 53 12.92 18.92 -1.96
CA ALA A 53 14.03 19.51 -2.72
C ALA A 53 13.58 20.17 -4.04
N GLY A 54 12.29 20.11 -4.39
CA GLY A 54 11.76 20.72 -5.62
C GLY A 54 12.17 19.97 -6.90
N GLN A 55 12.49 18.68 -6.81
CA GLN A 55 12.82 17.86 -7.98
C GLN A 55 11.58 17.48 -8.81
N VAL A 56 10.39 17.65 -8.22
CA VAL A 56 9.11 17.31 -8.83
C VAL A 56 8.51 18.57 -9.48
N PRO A 57 8.13 18.53 -10.77
CA PRO A 57 7.54 19.68 -11.43
C PRO A 57 6.17 20.03 -10.86
N ASP A 58 5.89 21.32 -10.77
CA ASP A 58 4.60 21.84 -10.31
C ASP A 58 3.45 21.33 -11.18
N GLY A 59 2.32 20.99 -10.54
CA GLY A 59 1.13 20.46 -11.21
C GLY A 59 1.22 18.98 -11.62
N SER A 60 2.28 18.27 -11.24
CA SER A 60 2.34 16.82 -11.38
C SER A 60 1.47 16.10 -10.34
N THR A 61 0.96 14.92 -10.71
CA THR A 61 0.25 14.04 -9.78
C THR A 61 1.27 13.10 -9.15
N LEU A 62 1.39 13.14 -7.82
CA LEU A 62 2.35 12.36 -7.07
C LEU A 62 1.71 11.63 -5.89
N ARG A 63 2.40 10.60 -5.42
CA ARG A 63 2.15 9.93 -4.14
C ARG A 63 3.41 10.00 -3.30
N THR A 64 3.26 10.38 -2.05
CA THR A 64 4.36 10.41 -1.09
C THR A 64 3.85 9.97 0.28
N PHE A 65 4.75 9.84 1.24
CA PHE A 65 4.43 9.39 2.60
C PHE A 65 5.05 10.34 3.62
N GLY A 66 4.61 10.24 4.88
CA GLY A 66 5.23 11.00 5.95
C GLY A 66 4.47 10.81 7.25
N ARG A 67 5.12 11.19 8.34
CA ARG A 67 4.49 11.25 9.65
C ARG A 67 3.75 12.57 9.78
N LEU A 68 2.48 12.52 10.12
CA LEU A 68 1.72 13.72 10.45
C LEU A 68 2.27 14.35 11.73
N CYS A 69 2.69 15.62 11.63
CA CYS A 69 3.25 16.37 12.75
C CYS A 69 2.36 17.53 13.19
N LEU A 70 1.77 18.25 12.25
CA LEU A 70 0.88 19.37 12.52
C LEU A 70 -0.32 19.31 11.57
N TYR A 71 -1.49 19.62 12.09
CA TYR A 71 -2.70 19.82 11.31
C TYR A 71 -3.34 21.15 11.70
N ASP A 72 -3.45 22.05 10.74
CA ASP A 72 -4.18 23.31 10.85
C ASP A 72 -5.59 23.11 10.27
N MET A 73 -6.57 23.02 11.18
CA MET A 73 -7.98 22.87 10.84
C MET A 73 -8.59 24.12 10.19
N ILE A 74 -8.06 25.31 10.48
CA ILE A 74 -8.59 26.57 9.93
C ILE A 74 -8.19 26.68 8.45
N GLN A 75 -6.98 26.23 8.12
CA GLN A 75 -6.47 26.23 6.76
C GLN A 75 -6.71 24.93 5.98
N SER A 76 -7.21 23.88 6.64
CA SER A 76 -7.29 22.53 6.09
C SER A 76 -5.93 22.09 5.51
N ARG A 77 -4.87 22.24 6.33
CA ARG A 77 -3.47 21.99 5.92
C ARG A 77 -2.76 21.08 6.92
N VAL A 78 -2.10 20.06 6.40
CA VAL A 78 -1.27 19.12 7.15
C VAL A 78 0.20 19.33 6.80
N THR A 79 1.06 19.29 7.83
CA THR A 79 2.51 19.17 7.65
C THR A 79 2.92 17.73 7.93
N LEU A 80 3.38 17.06 6.88
CA LEU A 80 4.00 15.74 6.96
C LEU A 80 5.52 15.89 7.09
N MET A 81 6.12 15.07 7.94
CA MET A 81 7.56 15.05 8.14
C MET A 81 8.10 13.66 7.82
N ALA A 82 9.27 13.62 7.18
CA ALA A 82 10.02 12.40 6.94
C ALA A 82 11.47 12.60 7.36
N GLN A 83 12.05 11.54 7.93
CA GLN A 83 13.47 11.50 8.30
C GLN A 83 14.25 10.88 7.13
N HIS A 84 15.34 11.52 6.75
CA HIS A 84 16.32 11.01 5.79
C HIS A 84 17.70 11.09 6.44
N GLY A 85 18.12 10.01 7.09
CA GLY A 85 19.33 10.02 7.92
C GLY A 85 19.14 10.92 9.15
N SER A 86 19.95 11.98 9.25
CA SER A 86 19.85 13.01 10.30
C SER A 86 19.01 14.23 9.88
N ASP A 87 18.61 14.30 8.61
CA ASP A 87 17.88 15.44 8.06
C ASP A 87 16.37 15.18 8.11
N GLN A 88 15.61 16.23 8.42
CA GLN A 88 14.16 16.18 8.49
C GLN A 88 13.55 16.98 7.34
N HIS A 89 12.75 16.33 6.52
CA HIS A 89 12.09 16.93 5.35
C HIS A 89 10.62 17.15 5.61
N GLN A 90 10.11 18.32 5.21
CA GLN A 90 8.71 18.71 5.39
C GLN A 90 7.97 18.66 4.06
N VAL A 91 6.75 18.15 4.08
CA VAL A 91 5.81 18.17 2.95
C VAL A 91 4.48 18.75 3.42
N LEU A 92 4.05 19.82 2.78
CA LEU A 92 2.78 20.48 3.06
C LEU A 92 1.68 19.85 2.19
N VAL A 93 0.56 19.47 2.82
CA VAL A 93 -0.57 18.82 2.17
C VAL A 93 -1.84 19.60 2.47
N CYS A 94 -2.65 19.86 1.44
CA CYS A 94 -3.97 20.45 1.57
C CYS A 94 -5.01 19.32 1.74
N THR A 95 -5.78 19.33 2.83
CA THR A 95 -6.73 18.25 3.19
C THR A 95 -8.19 18.59 2.89
N LYS A 96 -8.46 19.73 2.24
CA LYS A 96 -9.84 20.21 1.93
C LYS A 96 -10.77 19.18 1.27
N LEU A 97 -10.22 18.24 0.49
CA LEU A 97 -11.00 17.25 -0.26
C LEU A 97 -11.15 15.90 0.46
N VAL A 98 -10.46 15.72 1.59
CA VAL A 98 -10.41 14.44 2.33
C VAL A 98 -10.88 14.59 3.76
N GLU A 99 -11.40 15.77 4.15
CA GLU A 99 -11.97 16.01 5.47
C GLU A 99 -13.43 15.52 5.56
N PRO A 100 -13.85 14.90 6.68
CA PRO A 100 -13.02 14.39 7.78
C PRO A 100 -12.29 13.08 7.40
N PHE A 101 -11.06 12.91 7.89
CA PHE A 101 -10.24 11.70 7.73
C PHE A 101 -9.96 10.98 9.05
#